data_AF-A0A9K3KPD4-F1
#
_entry.id   AF-A0A9K3KPD4-F1
#
_cell.length_a   1.000
_cell.length_b   1.000
_cell.length_c   1.000
_cell.angle_alpha   90.00
_cell.angle_beta   90.00
_cell.angle_gamma   90.00
#
_symmetry.space_group_name_H-M   'P 1'
#
loop_
_entity.id
_entity.type
_entity.pdbx_description
1 polymer ?
#
loop_
_entity_poly.entity_id
_entity_poly.type
_entity_poly.pdbx_seq_one_letter_code
_entity_poly.pdbx_strand_id
1 'polypeptide(L)'
;MISASRIGSSLCGVISRRSRHHNAVCPGRPSSVTRSTQRFSSSQKMTHEEREEAVNRANKAMKGYVETRILAKQGKLKSKGRGTPEQEKSATAIQLSLLVSLGLAFIISPILGRKIAQDEDFREKYVPDWYDFRVKPPKSAWTREELHHQIVEVEKDMRERAIRGDFTPEKLEELRRSLQPRSDLSQEDVDMAKKYGWGTIHPGIDPDDDDDDDDE
;
A
#
# COMPACT_ATOMS: atom_id res chain seq x y z
N MET A 1 5.32 -15.67 60.72
CA MET A 1 6.63 -15.00 60.87
C MET A 1 7.13 -14.62 59.48
N ILE A 2 7.29 -13.30 59.24
CA ILE A 2 8.39 -12.63 58.51
C ILE A 2 8.68 -13.15 57.08
N SER A 3 8.71 -12.39 55.98
CA SER A 3 8.69 -10.95 55.67
C SER A 3 8.56 -10.82 54.14
N ALA A 4 7.84 -9.80 53.67
CA ALA A 4 8.34 -8.64 52.91
C ALA A 4 8.83 -8.93 51.47
N SER A 5 8.09 -8.46 50.45
CA SER A 5 8.17 -7.11 49.86
C SER A 5 9.27 -6.97 48.81
N ARG A 6 8.90 -6.56 47.59
CA ARG A 6 9.24 -5.25 46.97
C ARG A 6 8.99 -5.30 45.44
N ILE A 7 8.21 -4.35 44.90
CA ILE A 7 8.66 -3.17 44.10
C ILE A 7 9.43 -3.63 42.85
N GLY A 8 9.02 -3.41 41.61
CA GLY A 8 8.35 -2.27 40.98
C GLY A 8 9.05 -2.01 39.63
N SER A 9 8.60 -0.99 38.90
CA SER A 9 9.13 -0.46 37.61
C SER A 9 8.51 -1.15 36.38
N SER A 10 7.47 -0.62 35.74
CA SER A 10 7.36 0.70 35.08
C SER A 10 8.56 1.02 34.20
N LEU A 11 8.52 0.55 32.94
CA LEU A 11 9.32 1.10 31.86
C LEU A 11 8.40 1.41 30.68
N CYS A 12 7.92 2.65 30.68
CA CYS A 12 7.44 3.35 29.49
C CYS A 12 8.62 3.47 28.51
N GLY A 13 8.66 2.61 27.50
CA GLY A 13 9.56 2.72 26.36
C GLY A 13 9.01 3.70 25.33
N VAL A 14 9.18 5.00 25.58
CA VAL A 14 9.03 6.06 24.57
C VAL A 14 10.24 5.98 23.63
N ILE A 15 10.07 5.44 22.44
CA ILE A 15 11.08 5.53 21.37
C ILE A 15 10.47 6.26 20.17
N SER A 16 10.57 7.58 20.27
CA SER A 16 11.09 8.50 19.25
C SER A 16 10.89 8.11 17.78
N ARG A 17 9.77 8.58 17.19
CA ARG A 17 9.63 8.76 15.75
C ARG A 17 10.60 9.85 15.27
N ARG A 18 11.80 9.47 14.85
CA ARG A 18 12.68 10.35 14.08
C ARG A 18 12.23 10.36 12.63
N SER A 19 11.31 11.29 12.34
CA SER A 19 10.95 11.72 10.98
C SER A 19 12.22 12.24 10.29
N ARG A 20 12.83 11.44 9.41
CA ARG A 20 13.81 11.95 8.45
C ARG A 20 13.04 12.57 7.30
N HIS A 21 12.76 13.85 7.43
CA HIS A 21 12.53 14.72 6.28
C HIS A 21 13.79 14.71 5.43
N HIS A 22 13.83 13.85 4.42
CA HIS A 22 14.68 14.10 3.27
C HIS A 22 14.11 15.30 2.55
N ASN A 23 14.71 16.46 2.82
CA ASN A 23 14.57 17.64 1.97
C ASN A 23 14.96 17.21 0.56
N ALA A 24 13.96 16.99 -0.29
CA ALA A 24 14.14 16.99 -1.73
C ALA A 24 14.64 18.41 -2.07
N VAL A 25 15.96 18.52 -2.27
CA VAL A 25 16.55 19.66 -2.96
C VAL A 25 16.00 19.60 -4.37
N CYS A 26 14.90 20.31 -4.61
CA CYS A 26 14.45 20.60 -5.97
C CYS A 26 15.63 21.29 -6.67
N PRO A 27 16.11 20.77 -7.81
CA PRO A 27 17.07 21.51 -8.61
C PRO A 27 16.44 22.85 -8.97
N GLY A 28 17.14 23.92 -8.58
CA GLY A 28 16.70 25.30 -8.77
C GLY A 28 16.13 25.50 -10.17
N ARG A 29 14.87 25.90 -10.21
CA ARG A 29 14.22 26.49 -11.36
C ARG A 29 15.19 27.56 -11.91
N PRO A 30 15.57 27.55 -13.19
CA PRO A 30 16.41 28.61 -13.72
C PRO A 30 15.65 29.91 -13.50
N SER A 31 16.28 30.79 -12.71
CA SER A 31 15.85 32.16 -12.51
C SER A 31 15.56 32.75 -13.88
N SER A 32 14.36 33.31 -13.99
CA SER A 32 13.90 34.11 -15.13
C SER A 32 15.06 34.98 -15.61
N VAL A 33 15.52 34.72 -16.83
CA VAL A 33 16.37 35.63 -17.58
C VAL A 33 15.56 36.90 -17.77
N THR A 34 15.74 37.85 -16.84
CA THR A 34 15.34 39.24 -17.06
C THR A 34 16.14 39.70 -18.26
N ARG A 35 15.47 39.67 -19.41
CA ARG A 35 15.97 40.19 -20.67
C ARG A 35 16.12 41.70 -20.47
N SER A 36 17.27 42.10 -19.96
CA SER A 36 17.72 43.49 -19.97
C SER A 36 17.83 43.89 -21.43
N THR A 37 16.74 44.42 -21.99
CA THR A 37 16.79 45.23 -23.19
C THR A 37 17.48 46.52 -22.79
N GLN A 38 18.82 46.47 -22.69
CA GLN A 38 19.66 47.64 -22.70
C GLN A 38 19.38 48.34 -24.03
N ARG A 39 18.57 49.39 -23.97
CA ARG A 39 18.41 50.33 -25.08
C ARG A 39 19.79 50.95 -25.34
N PHE A 40 20.48 50.45 -26.35
CA PHE A 40 21.65 51.11 -26.92
C PHE A 40 21.16 52.36 -27.65
N SER A 41 21.04 53.46 -26.91
CA SER A 41 20.99 54.80 -27.50
C SER A 41 22.21 55.59 -27.05
N SER A 42 23.39 55.12 -27.43
CA SER A 42 24.55 56.02 -27.54
C SER A 42 24.65 56.44 -29.00
N SER A 43 24.14 57.63 -29.30
CA SER A 43 24.43 58.35 -30.55
C SER A 43 25.88 58.86 -30.55
N GLN A 44 26.85 57.99 -30.24
CA GLN A 44 28.26 58.29 -30.37
C GLN A 44 28.59 58.12 -31.85
N LYS A 45 28.94 59.23 -32.51
CA LYS A 45 29.46 59.21 -33.88
C LYS A 45 30.86 58.57 -33.83
N MET A 46 30.91 57.24 -33.86
CA MET A 46 32.17 56.50 -34.02
C MET A 46 32.84 56.95 -35.31
N THR A 47 34.16 57.11 -35.26
CA THR A 47 34.95 57.44 -36.45
C THR A 47 34.88 56.26 -37.45
N HIS A 48 35.20 56.52 -38.73
CA HIS A 48 35.12 55.48 -39.76
C HIS A 48 35.98 54.26 -39.43
N GLU A 49 37.16 54.51 -38.85
CA GLU A 49 38.14 53.50 -38.46
C GLU A 49 37.62 52.62 -37.31
N GLU A 50 37.03 53.22 -36.26
CA GLU A 50 36.41 52.48 -35.15
C GLU A 50 35.24 51.60 -35.62
N ARG A 51 34.49 52.06 -36.63
CA ARG A 51 33.40 51.28 -37.22
C ARG A 51 33.92 50.06 -37.97
N GLU A 52 35.01 50.18 -38.73
CA GLU A 52 35.60 49.05 -39.44
C GLU A 52 36.18 48.00 -38.49
N GLU A 53 36.86 48.43 -37.43
CA GLU A 53 37.36 47.51 -36.40
C GLU A 53 36.23 46.78 -35.67
N ALA A 54 35.15 47.48 -35.34
CA ALA A 54 33.97 46.88 -34.72
C ALA A 54 33.31 45.84 -35.64
N VAL A 55 33.19 46.12 -36.93
CA VAL A 55 32.66 45.19 -37.93
C VAL A 55 33.58 43.97 -38.09
N ASN A 56 34.90 44.17 -38.14
CA ASN A 56 35.87 43.07 -38.21
C ASN A 56 35.82 42.16 -36.97
N ARG A 57 35.68 42.75 -35.77
CA ARG A 57 35.49 41.99 -34.52
C ARG A 57 34.17 41.21 -34.54
N ALA A 58 33.09 41.82 -34.99
CA ALA A 58 31.78 41.16 -35.11
C ALA A 58 31.83 39.99 -36.10
N ASN A 59 32.44 40.19 -37.27
CA ASN A 59 32.61 39.14 -38.27
C ASN A 59 33.49 37.99 -37.77
N LYS A 60 34.56 38.29 -37.00
CA LYS A 60 35.41 37.26 -36.39
C LYS A 60 34.65 36.44 -35.34
N ALA A 61 33.84 37.09 -34.49
CA ALA A 61 32.99 36.40 -33.52
C ALA A 61 31.94 35.51 -34.21
N MET A 62 31.35 35.99 -35.30
CA MET A 62 30.30 35.27 -36.03
C MET A 62 30.82 33.98 -36.69
N LYS A 63 32.09 33.94 -37.12
CA LYS A 63 32.73 32.72 -37.66
C LYS A 63 32.72 31.56 -36.66
N GLY A 64 33.02 31.82 -35.38
CA GLY A 64 32.98 30.78 -34.33
C GLY A 64 31.58 30.21 -34.08
N TYR A 65 30.54 31.04 -34.18
CA TYR A 65 29.15 30.59 -34.05
C TYR A 65 28.70 29.74 -35.24
N VAL A 66 29.11 30.08 -36.46
CA VAL A 66 28.76 29.31 -37.66
C VAL A 66 29.46 27.95 -37.64
N GLU A 67 30.75 27.92 -37.29
CA GLU A 67 31.53 26.68 -37.22
C GLU A 67 30.97 25.71 -36.18
N THR A 68 30.67 26.19 -34.97
CA THR A 68 30.05 25.37 -33.92
C THR A 68 28.67 24.85 -34.35
N ARG A 69 27.86 25.66 -35.04
CA ARG A 69 26.56 25.20 -35.56
C ARG A 69 26.68 24.14 -36.65
N ILE A 70 27.68 24.24 -37.53
CA ILE A 70 27.96 23.23 -38.54
C ILE A 70 28.41 21.93 -37.87
N LEU A 71 29.30 21.99 -36.88
CA LEU A 71 29.75 20.82 -36.11
C LEU A 71 28.61 20.17 -35.31
N ALA A 72 27.67 20.96 -34.80
CA ALA A 72 26.45 20.47 -34.15
C ALA A 72 25.57 19.67 -35.12
N LYS A 73 25.33 20.22 -36.31
CA LYS A 73 24.53 19.56 -37.36
C LYS A 73 25.18 18.27 -37.87
N GLN A 74 26.52 18.21 -37.88
CA GLN A 74 27.27 17.00 -38.22
C GLN A 74 27.30 15.95 -37.09
N GLY A 75 26.69 16.21 -35.92
CA GLY A 75 26.67 15.28 -34.79
C GLY A 75 28.03 15.06 -34.12
N LYS A 76 29.06 15.85 -34.48
CA LYS A 76 30.43 15.73 -33.97
C LYS A 76 30.64 16.46 -32.65
N LEU A 77 29.68 17.30 -32.23
CA LEU A 77 29.72 17.90 -30.91
C LEU A 77 29.25 16.91 -29.86
N LYS A 78 30.08 16.72 -28.83
CA LYS A 78 29.76 15.94 -27.64
C LYS A 78 28.50 16.52 -27.01
N SER A 79 27.38 15.79 -27.06
CA SER A 79 26.11 16.24 -26.49
C SER A 79 26.31 16.54 -25.00
N LYS A 80 26.16 17.82 -24.61
CA LYS A 80 26.28 18.26 -23.23
C LYS A 80 25.11 17.67 -22.45
N GLY A 81 25.34 16.51 -21.82
CA GLY A 81 24.32 15.79 -21.04
C GLY A 81 24.27 14.27 -21.25
N ARG A 82 25.00 13.69 -22.21
CA ARG A 82 25.23 12.23 -22.17
C ARG A 82 26.23 11.96 -21.05
N GLY A 83 25.80 11.15 -20.07
CA GLY A 83 26.67 10.66 -19.01
C GLY A 83 27.97 10.11 -19.61
N THR A 84 29.06 10.16 -18.85
CA THR A 84 30.30 9.51 -19.27
C THR A 84 30.02 8.02 -19.56
N PRO A 85 30.77 7.36 -20.45
CA PRO A 85 30.58 5.94 -20.75
C PRO A 85 30.71 5.04 -19.50
N GLU A 86 31.33 5.52 -18.42
CA GLU A 86 31.29 4.85 -17.11
C GLU A 86 29.91 4.87 -16.44
N GLN A 87 29.14 5.94 -16.62
CA GLN A 87 27.81 6.09 -16.04
C GLN A 87 26.77 5.19 -16.73
N GLU A 88 26.97 4.91 -18.02
CA GLU A 88 26.16 3.92 -18.75
C GLU A 88 26.49 2.48 -18.31
N LYS A 89 27.77 2.18 -18.03
CA LYS A 89 28.20 0.87 -17.49
C LYS A 89 27.67 0.63 -16.07
N SER A 90 27.58 1.66 -15.23
CA SER A 90 27.03 1.50 -13.88
C SER A 90 25.51 1.28 -13.90
N ALA A 91 24.79 1.94 -14.82
CA ALA A 91 23.35 1.73 -14.98
C ALA A 91 23.02 0.30 -15.42
N THR A 92 23.76 -0.27 -16.37
CA THR A 92 23.54 -1.66 -16.82
C THR A 92 23.93 -2.67 -15.75
N ALA A 93 25.00 -2.42 -14.99
CA ALA A 93 25.40 -3.28 -13.88
C ALA A 93 24.32 -3.34 -12.77
N ILE A 94 23.70 -2.21 -12.45
CA ILE A 94 22.62 -2.13 -11.45
C ILE A 94 21.36 -2.86 -11.95
N GLN A 95 21.01 -2.70 -13.23
CA GLN A 95 19.86 -3.40 -13.80
C GLN A 95 20.07 -4.93 -13.79
N LEU A 96 21.28 -5.38 -14.14
CA LEU A 96 21.61 -6.80 -14.14
C LEU A 96 21.64 -7.37 -12.72
N SER A 97 22.17 -6.65 -11.74
CA SER A 97 22.17 -7.11 -10.34
C SER A 97 20.75 -7.22 -9.78
N LEU A 98 19.86 -6.28 -10.11
CA LEU A 98 18.44 -6.35 -9.77
C LEU A 98 17.78 -7.60 -10.37
N LEU A 99 17.97 -7.85 -11.67
CA LEU A 99 17.41 -9.02 -12.34
C LEU A 99 17.93 -10.34 -11.76
N VAL A 100 19.24 -10.43 -11.50
CA VAL A 100 19.84 -11.62 -10.90
C VAL A 100 19.31 -11.86 -9.49
N SER A 101 19.18 -10.80 -8.67
CA SER A 101 18.65 -10.93 -7.31
C SER A 101 17.18 -11.36 -7.30
N LEU A 102 16.36 -10.83 -8.21
CA LEU A 102 14.96 -11.20 -8.34
C LEU A 102 14.80 -12.63 -8.86
N GLY A 103 15.63 -13.04 -9.82
CA GLY A 103 15.66 -14.41 -10.34
C GLY A 103 16.07 -15.41 -9.27
N LEU A 104 17.09 -15.10 -8.45
CA LEU A 104 17.49 -15.96 -7.34
C LEU A 104 16.36 -16.09 -6.31
N ALA A 105 15.72 -14.97 -5.96
CA ALA A 105 14.60 -14.96 -5.03
C ALA A 105 13.47 -15.85 -5.56
N PHE A 106 13.10 -15.73 -6.83
CA PHE A 106 12.04 -16.53 -7.45
C PHE A 106 12.34 -18.04 -7.44
N ILE A 107 13.60 -18.45 -7.63
CA ILE A 107 14.00 -19.86 -7.58
C ILE A 107 13.98 -20.39 -6.14
N ILE A 108 14.40 -19.58 -5.17
CA ILE A 108 14.48 -19.97 -3.76
C ILE A 108 13.11 -19.97 -3.08
N SER A 109 12.22 -19.05 -3.45
CA SER A 109 10.87 -18.89 -2.88
C SER A 109 10.03 -20.18 -2.81
N PRO A 110 9.88 -21.00 -3.87
CA PRO A 110 9.10 -22.23 -3.80
C PRO A 110 9.73 -23.28 -2.87
N ILE A 111 11.07 -23.35 -2.83
CA ILE A 111 11.79 -24.29 -1.95
C ILE A 111 11.60 -23.87 -0.48
N LEU A 112 11.76 -22.58 -0.19
CA LEU A 112 11.52 -22.03 1.14
C LEU A 112 10.06 -22.15 1.57
N GLY A 113 9.11 -21.88 0.66
CA GLY A 113 7.68 -22.02 0.93
C GLY A 113 7.29 -23.46 1.28
N ARG A 114 7.83 -24.45 0.54
CA ARG A 114 7.62 -25.87 0.84
C ARG A 114 8.20 -26.26 2.20
N LYS A 115 9.39 -25.73 2.54
CA LYS A 115 10.02 -25.99 3.83
C LYS A 115 9.25 -25.38 4.99
N ILE A 116 8.82 -24.12 4.88
CA ILE A 116 7.97 -23.44 5.88
C ILE A 116 6.64 -24.19 6.08
N ALA A 117 6.12 -24.83 5.03
CA ALA A 117 4.87 -25.56 5.13
C ALA A 117 4.98 -26.94 5.81
N GLN A 118 6.11 -27.63 5.65
CA GLN A 118 6.30 -29.02 6.06
C GLN A 118 7.10 -29.18 7.36
N ASP A 119 7.97 -28.24 7.68
CA ASP A 119 8.93 -28.32 8.78
C ASP A 119 8.51 -27.37 9.92
N GLU A 120 7.99 -27.94 11.02
CA GLU A 120 7.51 -27.18 12.18
C GLU A 120 8.66 -26.54 12.97
N ASP A 121 9.79 -27.23 13.11
CA ASP A 121 10.98 -26.75 13.83
C ASP A 121 11.63 -25.55 13.12
N PHE A 122 11.65 -25.57 11.79
CA PHE A 122 12.13 -24.44 11.00
C PHE A 122 11.20 -23.24 11.11
N ARG A 123 9.88 -23.47 11.24
CA ARG A 123 8.90 -22.40 11.34
C ARG A 123 9.01 -21.67 12.66
N GLU A 124 9.06 -22.39 13.78
CA GLU A 124 9.19 -21.78 15.11
C GLU A 124 10.49 -20.98 15.27
N LYS A 125 11.58 -21.42 14.62
CA LYS A 125 12.89 -20.76 14.74
C LYS A 125 13.08 -19.54 13.84
N TYR A 126 12.45 -19.51 12.66
CA TYR A 126 12.74 -18.50 11.63
C TYR A 126 11.54 -17.68 11.16
N VAL A 127 10.31 -18.14 11.40
CA VAL A 127 9.09 -17.43 11.01
C VAL A 127 8.53 -16.70 12.23
N PRO A 128 8.48 -15.36 12.22
CA PRO A 128 7.86 -14.61 13.31
C PRO A 128 6.37 -14.93 13.44
N ASP A 129 5.86 -14.96 14.67
CA ASP A 129 4.46 -15.31 14.98
C ASP A 129 3.41 -14.46 14.23
N TRP A 130 3.74 -13.21 13.89
CA TRP A 130 2.86 -12.31 13.14
C TRP A 130 2.72 -12.67 11.64
N TYR A 131 3.59 -13.55 11.13
CA TYR A 131 3.61 -14.02 9.74
C TYR A 131 3.12 -15.46 9.60
N ASP A 132 2.77 -16.13 10.71
CA ASP A 132 2.16 -17.46 10.69
C ASP A 132 0.64 -17.33 10.48
N PHE A 133 0.22 -17.34 9.21
CA PHE A 133 -1.19 -17.23 8.82
C PHE A 133 -1.96 -18.54 8.96
N ARG A 134 -1.37 -19.59 9.55
CA ARG A 134 -2.11 -20.82 9.82
C ARG A 134 -3.08 -20.58 10.97
N VAL A 135 -4.37 -20.66 10.67
CA VAL A 135 -5.40 -20.85 11.69
C VAL A 135 -5.01 -22.12 12.43
N LYS A 136 -4.56 -22.00 13.68
CA LYS A 136 -4.29 -23.17 14.52
C LYS A 136 -5.56 -24.01 14.48
N PRO A 137 -5.52 -25.27 14.04
CA PRO A 137 -6.71 -26.10 14.07
C PRO A 137 -7.25 -26.05 15.50
N PRO A 138 -8.54 -25.78 15.69
CA PRO A 138 -9.10 -25.71 17.03
C PRO A 138 -8.72 -26.98 17.77
N LYS A 139 -8.28 -26.86 19.03
CA LYS A 139 -7.79 -28.00 19.84
C LYS A 139 -8.81 -29.16 19.93
N SER A 140 -10.07 -28.88 19.65
CA SER A 140 -11.12 -29.85 19.38
C SER A 140 -11.85 -29.46 18.10
N ALA A 141 -11.27 -29.73 16.93
CA ALA A 141 -12.11 -29.96 15.77
C ALA A 141 -12.94 -31.20 16.12
N TRP A 142 -14.25 -31.05 16.37
CA TRP A 142 -15.11 -32.20 16.64
C TRP A 142 -14.85 -33.25 15.57
N THR A 143 -14.62 -34.49 16.00
CA THR A 143 -14.50 -35.57 15.04
C THR A 143 -15.82 -35.69 14.27
N ARG A 144 -15.79 -36.18 13.04
CA ARG A 144 -17.00 -36.38 12.23
C ARG A 144 -18.06 -37.20 12.98
N GLU A 145 -17.60 -38.13 13.83
CA GLU A 145 -18.42 -38.98 14.68
C GLU A 145 -19.07 -38.20 15.83
N GLU A 146 -18.30 -37.34 16.53
CA GLU A 146 -18.83 -36.44 17.58
C GLU A 146 -19.88 -35.47 17.02
N LEU A 147 -19.62 -34.89 15.84
CA LEU A 147 -20.58 -34.00 15.18
C LEU A 147 -21.88 -34.73 14.85
N HIS A 148 -21.77 -35.94 14.30
CA HIS A 148 -22.96 -36.75 13.97
C HIS A 148 -23.75 -37.12 15.23
N HIS A 149 -23.08 -37.47 16.32
CA HIS A 149 -23.75 -37.78 17.58
C HIS A 149 -24.54 -36.57 18.11
N GLN A 150 -23.96 -35.37 18.05
CA GLN A 150 -24.65 -34.15 18.46
C GLN A 150 -25.86 -33.83 17.56
N ILE A 151 -25.74 -34.02 16.24
CA ILE A 151 -26.86 -33.81 15.32
C ILE A 151 -28.02 -34.74 15.68
N VAL A 152 -27.74 -36.03 15.89
CA VAL A 152 -28.76 -37.01 16.27
C VAL A 152 -29.38 -36.69 17.63
N GLU A 153 -28.57 -36.23 18.59
CA GLU A 153 -29.06 -35.81 19.91
C GLU A 153 -30.02 -34.61 19.81
N VAL A 154 -29.67 -33.61 19.00
CA VAL A 154 -30.52 -32.44 18.75
C VAL A 154 -31.81 -32.85 18.03
N GLU A 155 -31.74 -33.71 17.00
CA GLU A 155 -32.93 -34.21 16.32
C GLU A 155 -33.88 -34.95 17.26
N LYS A 156 -33.32 -35.78 18.15
CA LYS A 156 -34.09 -36.51 19.15
C LYS A 156 -34.75 -35.57 20.16
N ASP A 157 -34.02 -34.58 20.67
CA ASP A 157 -34.55 -33.57 21.59
C ASP A 157 -35.65 -32.72 20.92
N MET A 158 -35.46 -32.30 19.67
CA MET A 158 -36.50 -31.59 18.90
C MET A 158 -37.75 -32.45 18.73
N ARG A 159 -37.59 -33.75 18.42
CA ARG A 159 -38.72 -34.67 18.28
C ARG A 159 -39.46 -34.86 19.62
N GLU A 160 -38.74 -35.00 20.73
CA GLU A 160 -39.33 -35.14 22.05
C GLU A 160 -40.08 -33.87 22.48
N ARG A 161 -39.53 -32.68 22.22
CA ARG A 161 -40.19 -31.38 22.43
C ARG A 161 -41.43 -31.21 21.56
N ALA A 162 -41.38 -31.70 20.32
CA ALA A 162 -42.55 -31.70 19.44
C ALA A 162 -43.69 -32.57 19.97
N ILE A 163 -43.38 -33.78 20.45
CA ILE A 163 -44.37 -34.66 21.08
C ILE A 163 -44.93 -34.04 22.36
N ARG A 164 -44.10 -33.32 23.13
CA ARG A 164 -44.53 -32.56 24.33
C ARG A 164 -45.44 -31.37 23.99
N GLY A 165 -45.53 -30.98 22.72
CA GLY A 165 -46.29 -29.82 22.28
C GLY A 165 -45.60 -28.50 22.63
N ASP A 166 -44.27 -28.44 22.57
CA ASP A 166 -43.52 -27.19 22.68
C ASP A 166 -43.55 -26.37 21.37
N PHE A 167 -43.99 -26.97 20.26
CA PHE A 167 -44.22 -26.29 18.98
C PHE A 167 -45.70 -25.98 18.69
N THR A 168 -46.53 -25.79 19.73
CA THR A 168 -47.88 -25.24 19.52
C THR A 168 -47.76 -23.78 19.08
N PRO A 169 -48.68 -23.28 18.22
CA PRO A 169 -48.62 -21.91 17.72
C PRO A 169 -48.62 -20.87 18.85
N GLU A 170 -49.32 -21.16 19.95
CA GLU A 170 -49.39 -20.31 21.15
C GLU A 170 -48.03 -20.18 21.85
N LYS A 171 -47.30 -21.28 22.05
CA LYS A 171 -45.95 -21.27 22.65
C LYS A 171 -44.90 -20.71 21.71
N LEU A 172 -45.03 -20.94 20.40
CA LEU A 172 -44.16 -20.33 19.40
C LEU A 172 -44.32 -18.81 19.37
N GLU A 173 -45.54 -18.31 19.54
CA GLU A 173 -45.80 -16.88 19.66
C GLU A 173 -45.22 -16.30 20.96
N GLU A 174 -45.34 -17.02 22.07
CA GLU A 174 -44.69 -16.66 23.34
C GLU A 174 -43.15 -16.66 23.24
N LEU A 175 -42.57 -17.66 22.57
CA LEU A 175 -41.14 -17.74 22.31
C LEU A 175 -40.67 -16.62 21.36
N ARG A 176 -41.48 -16.29 20.34
CA ARG A 176 -41.22 -15.15 19.45
C ARG A 176 -41.29 -13.82 20.18
N ARG A 177 -42.19 -13.69 21.16
CA ARG A 177 -42.27 -12.51 22.05
C ARG A 177 -41.10 -12.43 23.03
N SER A 178 -40.56 -13.56 23.49
CA SER A 178 -39.38 -13.58 24.38
C SER A 178 -38.04 -13.49 23.64
N LEU A 179 -37.99 -13.93 22.37
CA LEU A 179 -36.86 -13.79 21.45
C LEU A 179 -36.92 -12.52 20.60
N GLN A 180 -37.97 -11.70 20.73
CA GLN A 180 -37.89 -10.31 20.30
C GLN A 180 -36.59 -9.72 20.87
N PRO A 181 -35.87 -8.92 20.07
CA PRO A 181 -34.49 -8.57 20.31
C PRO A 181 -34.35 -8.16 21.77
N ARG A 182 -33.58 -8.99 22.49
CA ARG A 182 -33.02 -8.70 23.80
C ARG A 182 -32.81 -7.19 23.90
N SER A 183 -33.61 -6.53 24.72
CA SER A 183 -33.57 -5.09 25.00
C SER A 183 -32.24 -4.62 25.60
N ASP A 184 -31.27 -5.53 25.71
CA ASP A 184 -29.88 -5.33 26.06
C ASP A 184 -29.04 -4.74 24.91
N LEU A 185 -29.56 -4.67 23.67
CA LEU A 185 -29.02 -3.77 22.64
C LEU A 185 -29.59 -2.38 22.86
N SER A 186 -28.69 -1.43 23.18
CA SER A 186 -29.08 -0.03 23.29
C SER A 186 -29.66 0.45 21.96
N GLN A 187 -30.62 1.38 21.99
CA GLN A 187 -31.16 2.00 20.77
C GLN A 187 -30.03 2.53 19.86
N GLU A 188 -28.91 2.96 20.47
CA GLU A 188 -27.70 3.45 19.82
C GLU A 188 -26.96 2.36 19.01
N ASP A 189 -26.95 1.10 19.46
CA ASP A 189 -26.34 -0.01 18.74
C ASP A 189 -27.16 -0.41 17.50
N VAL A 190 -28.48 -0.35 17.62
CA VAL A 190 -29.41 -0.59 16.51
C VAL A 190 -29.26 0.51 15.45
N ASP A 191 -29.16 1.77 15.89
CA ASP A 191 -28.93 2.91 15.01
C ASP A 191 -27.55 2.87 14.36
N MET A 192 -26.50 2.42 15.08
CA MET A 192 -25.17 2.20 14.50
C MET A 192 -25.16 1.07 13.48
N ALA A 193 -25.80 -0.06 13.77
CA ALA A 193 -25.89 -1.18 12.83
C ALA A 193 -26.60 -0.76 11.53
N LYS A 194 -27.64 0.07 11.64
CA LYS A 194 -28.36 0.64 10.49
C LYS A 194 -27.52 1.68 9.74
N LYS A 195 -26.80 2.55 10.46
CA LYS A 195 -25.92 3.57 9.86
C LYS A 195 -24.77 2.96 9.05
N TYR A 196 -24.20 1.85 9.53
CA TYR A 196 -23.05 1.21 8.89
C TYR A 196 -23.43 -0.02 8.05
N GLY A 197 -24.72 -0.28 7.86
CA GLY A 197 -25.24 -1.35 6.99
C GLY A 197 -25.02 -2.78 7.49
N TRP A 198 -24.60 -2.98 8.74
CA TRP A 198 -24.29 -4.32 9.28
C TRP A 198 -25.52 -5.23 9.39
N GLY A 199 -26.72 -4.64 9.47
CA GLY A 199 -27.99 -5.38 9.42
C GLY A 199 -28.46 -5.73 8.00
N THR A 200 -27.85 -5.14 6.97
CA THR A 200 -28.23 -5.30 5.55
C THR A 200 -27.34 -6.32 4.82
N ILE A 201 -26.19 -6.70 5.40
CA ILE A 201 -25.28 -7.68 4.80
C ILE A 201 -25.83 -9.09 5.09
N HIS A 202 -26.91 -9.46 4.41
CA HIS A 202 -27.32 -10.85 4.32
C HIS A 202 -26.51 -11.50 3.18
N PRO A 203 -25.71 -12.55 3.45
CA PRO A 203 -25.00 -13.25 2.38
C PRO A 203 -26.02 -13.94 1.47
N GLY A 204 -26.34 -13.31 0.34
CA GLY A 204 -27.26 -13.86 -0.68
C GLY A 204 -28.37 -12.93 -1.19
N ILE A 205 -28.47 -11.69 -0.70
CA ILE A 205 -29.30 -10.65 -1.33
C ILE A 205 -28.33 -9.62 -1.91
N ASP A 206 -28.27 -9.53 -3.24
CA ASP A 206 -27.56 -8.42 -3.89
C ASP A 206 -28.43 -7.17 -3.73
N PRO A 207 -27.86 -6.01 -3.37
CA PRO A 207 -28.62 -4.77 -3.17
C PRO A 207 -29.20 -4.19 -4.47
N ASP A 208 -28.92 -4.82 -5.61
CA ASP A 208 -29.38 -4.44 -6.95
C ASP A 208 -30.45 -5.39 -7.51
N ASP A 209 -30.78 -6.49 -6.81
CA ASP A 209 -31.96 -7.33 -7.07
C ASP A 209 -33.14 -6.81 -6.22
N ASP A 210 -33.57 -5.57 -6.50
CA ASP A 210 -34.92 -5.15 -6.13
C ASP A 210 -35.86 -5.82 -7.16
N ASP A 211 -36.67 -6.78 -6.70
CA ASP A 211 -37.73 -7.44 -7.47
C ASP A 211 -38.77 -6.38 -7.93
N ASP A 212 -38.54 -5.78 -9.11
CA ASP A 212 -39.48 -4.92 -9.86
C ASP A 212 -40.62 -5.76 -10.49
N ASP A 213 -41.21 -6.71 -9.76
CA ASP A 213 -42.28 -7.58 -10.26
C ASP A 213 -43.51 -7.55 -9.33
N ASP A 214 -44.11 -6.37 -9.14
CA ASP A 214 -45.49 -6.24 -8.64
C ASP A 214 -46.15 -4.95 -9.19
N ASP A 215 -46.49 -4.97 -10.48
CA ASP A 215 -47.51 -4.12 -11.12
C ASP A 215 -48.18 -4.90 -12.29
N GLU A 216 -49.01 -5.91 -11.98
CA GLU A 216 -50.18 -6.30 -12.81
C GLU A 216 -51.29 -7.02 -12.01
#